data_AF-A0A7C6K1I1-F1
#
_entry.id   AF-A0A7C6K1I1-F1
#
_cell.length_a   1.000
_cell.length_b   1.000
_cell.length_c   1.000
_cell.angle_alpha   90.00
_cell.angle_beta   90.00
_cell.angle_gamma   90.00
#
_symmetry.space_group_name_H-M   'P 1'
#
loop_
_entity.id
_entity.type
_entity.pdbx_description
1 polymer ?
#
loop_
_entity_poly.entity_id
_entity_poly.type
_entity_poly.pdbx_seq_one_letter_code
_entity_poly.pdbx_strand_id
1 'polypeptide(L)'
;MSKRRDRVHADTSMAICAVQGQCPIMMDMDSYMDEFRIGGYAVATAGHDSGKSYVIFLSDKEYVYLVDGRIRTIDRPKKKKKKHVTMLAGFDPVLADKVLAKSVCNEEIKRAVKLLKHNETIKV
;
A
#
# COMPACT_ATOMS: atom_id res chain seq x y z
N MET A 1 -43.29 -43.11 1.53
CA MET A 1 -41.94 -43.73 1.51
C MET A 1 -40.92 -42.65 1.87
N SER A 2 -39.92 -43.02 2.69
CA SER A 2 -38.83 -42.19 3.27
C SER A 2 -39.29 -41.04 4.19
N LYS A 3 -39.32 -41.21 5.53
CA LYS A 3 -38.15 -41.22 6.45
C LYS A 3 -37.21 -40.06 6.09
N ARG A 4 -36.97 -39.04 6.92
CA ARG A 4 -36.45 -39.08 8.31
C ARG A 4 -36.57 -37.64 8.86
N ARG A 5 -37.00 -37.46 10.11
CA ARG A 5 -36.15 -37.01 11.25
C ARG A 5 -35.71 -35.56 11.13
N ASP A 6 -35.70 -34.72 12.14
CA ASP A 6 -35.88 -34.80 13.58
C ASP A 6 -35.94 -33.29 13.95
N ARG A 7 -36.89 -32.75 14.71
CA ARG A 7 -37.12 -32.91 16.15
C ARG A 7 -36.68 -31.62 16.86
N VAL A 8 -37.57 -31.19 17.76
CA VAL A 8 -37.38 -30.34 18.95
C VAL A 8 -36.82 -28.93 18.77
N HIS A 9 -37.68 -27.94 18.95
CA HIS A 9 -37.97 -27.27 20.25
C HIS A 9 -36.85 -26.30 20.60
N ALA A 10 -37.15 -25.01 20.44
CA ALA A 10 -37.66 -24.16 21.53
C ALA A 10 -36.44 -23.47 22.17
N ASP A 11 -36.48 -22.24 22.62
CA ASP A 11 -37.50 -21.59 23.40
C ASP A 11 -37.07 -20.11 23.57
N THR A 12 -38.07 -19.28 23.85
CA THR A 12 -37.96 -18.03 24.62
C THR A 12 -37.37 -16.79 23.92
N SER A 13 -38.30 -16.03 23.36
CA SER A 13 -38.29 -14.57 23.38
C SER A 13 -38.07 -13.97 24.77
N MET A 14 -37.42 -12.80 24.77
CA MET A 14 -37.30 -11.79 25.84
C MET A 14 -36.29 -12.04 26.95
N ALA A 15 -35.21 -11.25 26.92
CA ALA A 15 -34.94 -10.30 28.02
C ALA A 15 -33.77 -9.36 27.67
N ILE A 16 -34.16 -8.11 27.35
CA ILE A 16 -33.54 -6.82 27.77
C ILE A 16 -32.03 -6.61 27.56
N CYS A 17 -31.67 -5.65 26.71
CA CYS A 17 -30.95 -4.46 27.18
C CYS A 17 -31.02 -3.33 26.16
N ALA A 18 -31.90 -2.37 26.42
CA ALA A 18 -31.80 -1.02 25.86
C ALA A 18 -30.95 -0.18 26.81
N VAL A 19 -29.62 -0.24 26.71
CA VAL A 19 -28.72 0.79 27.26
C VAL A 19 -27.48 0.84 26.37
N GLN A 20 -27.32 1.98 25.69
CA GLN A 20 -26.16 2.43 24.90
C GLN A 20 -26.07 1.97 23.43
N GLY A 21 -26.63 2.82 22.55
CA GLY A 21 -25.98 3.21 21.30
C GLY A 21 -25.44 2.08 20.42
N GLN A 22 -26.34 1.25 19.91
CA GLN A 22 -26.01 0.31 18.84
C GLN A 22 -25.91 1.04 17.49
N CYS A 23 -24.67 1.26 17.05
CA CYS A 23 -24.26 0.90 15.69
C CYS A 23 -22.97 0.07 15.82
N PRO A 24 -23.05 -1.23 16.14
CA PRO A 24 -21.94 -2.14 15.97
C PRO A 24 -21.88 -2.52 14.48
N ILE A 25 -20.68 -2.51 13.92
CA ILE A 25 -20.30 -3.10 12.62
C ILE A 25 -20.87 -2.45 11.34
N MET A 26 -20.57 -1.17 11.11
CA MET A 26 -20.44 -0.68 9.72
C MET A 26 -19.55 0.56 9.70
N MET A 27 -18.22 0.34 9.62
CA MET A 27 -17.31 1.29 8.96
C MET A 27 -16.73 0.54 7.77
N ASP A 28 -17.42 0.72 6.66
CA ASP A 28 -17.01 0.57 5.27
C ASP A 28 -15.90 -0.45 4.98
N MET A 29 -16.36 -1.60 4.48
CA MET A 29 -15.60 -2.56 3.70
C MET A 29 -15.16 -1.95 2.35
N ASP A 30 -14.24 -0.97 2.35
CA ASP A 30 -13.64 -0.45 1.11
C ASP A 30 -12.20 0.09 1.31
N SER A 31 -11.26 -0.80 1.59
CA SER A 31 -9.85 -0.59 1.20
C SER A 31 -9.10 -1.92 1.13
N TYR A 32 -9.54 -2.72 0.16
CA TYR A 32 -8.76 -3.75 -0.50
C TYR A 32 -7.27 -3.36 -0.59
N MET A 33 -6.41 -4.22 -0.03
CA MET A 33 -4.94 -4.16 0.05
C MET A 33 -4.28 -3.19 -0.96
N ASP A 34 -4.00 -1.95 -0.56
CA ASP A 34 -3.19 -1.05 -1.41
C ASP A 34 -1.73 -1.51 -1.31
N GLU A 35 -1.30 -2.32 -2.28
CA GLU A 35 0.08 -2.82 -2.39
C GLU A 35 1.11 -1.66 -2.45
N PHE A 36 0.67 -0.44 -2.80
CA PHE A 36 1.53 0.73 -2.97
C PHE A 36 1.67 1.55 -1.68
N ARG A 37 2.57 1.10 -0.79
CA ARG A 37 2.96 1.89 0.39
C ARG A 37 3.83 3.09 0.03
N ILE A 38 3.48 4.25 0.58
CA ILE A 38 4.30 5.48 0.54
C ILE A 38 5.65 5.20 1.21
N GLY A 39 6.74 5.70 0.60
CA GLY A 39 8.11 5.44 1.04
C GLY A 39 8.67 4.09 0.60
N GLY A 40 7.86 3.22 0.00
CA GLY A 40 8.32 1.98 -0.60
C GLY A 40 9.08 2.19 -1.91
N TYR A 41 9.85 1.17 -2.31
CA TYR A 41 10.49 1.15 -3.62
C TYR A 41 9.60 0.50 -4.66
N ALA A 42 9.69 0.98 -5.89
CA ALA A 42 8.92 0.47 -7.01
C ALA A 42 9.71 0.54 -8.32
N VAL A 43 9.48 -0.41 -9.21
CA VAL A 43 10.08 -0.46 -10.54
C VAL A 43 9.04 -0.09 -11.58
N ALA A 44 9.45 0.72 -12.54
CA ALA A 44 8.64 0.96 -13.73
C ALA A 44 8.71 -0.28 -14.65
N THR A 45 7.57 -0.91 -14.93
CA THR A 45 7.51 -2.14 -15.76
C THR A 45 7.35 -1.84 -17.25
N ALA A 46 6.75 -0.68 -17.60
CA ALA A 46 6.43 -0.33 -18.99
C ALA A 46 6.94 1.06 -19.41
N GLY A 47 7.17 1.25 -20.71
CA GLY A 47 7.57 2.52 -21.34
C GLY A 47 9.08 2.78 -21.35
N HIS A 48 9.51 3.96 -21.78
CA HIS A 48 10.92 4.29 -22.02
C HIS A 48 11.84 4.18 -20.77
N ASP A 49 11.26 4.25 -19.58
CA ASP A 49 11.97 4.12 -18.31
C ASP A 49 11.76 2.76 -17.64
N SER A 50 11.38 1.73 -18.41
CA SER A 50 11.22 0.37 -17.90
C SER A 50 12.52 -0.13 -17.25
N GLY A 51 12.41 -0.80 -16.11
CA GLY A 51 13.54 -1.38 -15.36
C GLY A 51 14.26 -0.41 -14.41
N LYS A 52 13.82 0.84 -14.30
CA LYS A 52 14.36 1.79 -13.31
C LYS A 52 13.58 1.70 -11.99
N SER A 53 14.31 1.66 -10.89
CA SER A 53 13.77 1.72 -9.51
C SER A 53 13.54 3.17 -9.08
N TYR A 54 12.45 3.38 -8.36
CA TYR A 54 11.98 4.66 -7.83
C TYR A 54 11.47 4.49 -6.41
N VAL A 55 11.31 5.59 -5.69
CA VAL A 55 10.61 5.67 -4.41
C VAL A 55 9.19 6.20 -4.64
N ILE A 56 8.20 5.65 -3.95
CA ILE A 56 6.81 6.14 -3.99
C ILE A 56 6.70 7.33 -3.05
N PHE A 57 6.49 8.51 -3.63
CA PHE A 57 6.29 9.73 -2.87
C PHE A 57 4.84 9.89 -2.41
N LEU A 58 3.89 9.58 -3.31
CA LEU A 58 2.46 9.65 -3.06
C LEU A 58 1.75 8.55 -3.84
N SER A 59 0.67 8.03 -3.26
CA SER A 59 -0.27 7.13 -3.91
C SER A 59 -1.65 7.77 -3.96
N ASP A 60 -2.24 7.81 -5.16
CA ASP A 60 -3.65 8.13 -5.40
C ASP A 60 -4.44 6.83 -5.61
N LYS A 61 -5.72 6.93 -6.00
CA LYS A 61 -6.56 5.78 -6.38
C LYS A 61 -6.03 5.05 -7.63
N GLU A 62 -5.81 5.76 -8.74
CA GLU A 62 -5.36 5.16 -10.03
C GLU A 62 -3.88 5.41 -10.34
N TYR A 63 -3.33 6.50 -9.81
CA TYR A 63 -1.98 6.98 -10.11
C TYR A 63 -1.06 6.84 -8.91
N VAL A 64 0.24 6.75 -9.19
CA VAL A 64 1.32 6.78 -8.21
C VAL A 64 2.37 7.77 -8.68
N TYR A 65 2.98 8.45 -7.72
CA TYR A 65 4.01 9.45 -7.96
C TYR A 65 5.35 8.89 -7.53
N LEU A 66 6.24 8.77 -8.52
CA LEU A 66 7.54 8.15 -8.37
C LEU A 66 8.65 9.20 -8.40
N VAL A 67 9.61 9.07 -7.49
CA VAL A 67 10.77 9.97 -7.36
C VAL A 67 12.06 9.15 -7.31
N ASP A 68 13.14 9.69 -7.87
CA ASP A 68 14.48 9.07 -7.89
C ASP A 68 15.52 9.97 -7.21
N GLY A 69 15.25 11.28 -7.11
CA GLY A 69 16.15 12.25 -6.49
C GLY A 69 17.21 12.81 -7.44
N ARG A 70 17.41 12.25 -8.65
CA ARG A 70 18.29 12.83 -9.69
C ARG A 70 17.52 13.54 -10.79
N ILE A 71 16.80 12.78 -11.60
CA ILE A 71 16.04 13.30 -12.76
C ILE A 71 14.61 13.66 -12.34
N ARG A 72 14.04 12.87 -11.43
CA ARG A 72 12.69 13.06 -10.88
C ARG A 72 12.83 13.46 -9.42
N THR A 73 12.71 14.75 -9.17
CA THR A 73 12.75 15.36 -7.84
C THR A 73 11.36 15.38 -7.22
N ILE A 74 11.31 15.77 -5.95
CA ILE A 74 10.06 15.95 -5.18
C ILE A 74 9.15 17.00 -5.83
N ASP A 75 9.72 18.05 -6.43
CA ASP A 75 8.97 19.10 -7.12
C ASP A 75 8.40 18.65 -8.47
N ARG A 76 9.04 17.66 -9.10
CA ARG A 76 8.66 17.15 -10.44
C ARG A 76 8.55 15.63 -10.42
N PRO A 77 7.64 15.08 -9.60
CA PRO A 77 7.48 13.65 -9.46
C PRO A 77 6.91 13.06 -10.75
N LYS A 78 7.25 11.80 -11.01
CA LYS A 78 6.77 11.09 -12.19
C LYS A 78 5.40 10.48 -11.90
N LYS A 79 4.37 11.03 -12.53
CA LYS A 79 3.02 10.45 -12.52
C LYS A 79 2.99 9.17 -13.35
N LYS A 80 2.56 8.06 -12.77
CA LYS A 80 2.39 6.77 -13.46
C LYS A 80 1.13 6.06 -13.00
N LYS A 81 0.53 5.24 -13.85
CA LYS A 81 -0.61 4.38 -13.46
C LYS A 81 -0.11 3.18 -12.67
N LYS A 82 -0.87 2.76 -11.64
CA LYS A 82 -0.53 1.59 -10.80
C LYS A 82 -0.22 0.32 -11.61
N LYS A 83 -0.95 0.08 -12.71
CA LYS A 83 -0.77 -1.07 -13.62
C LYS A 83 0.62 -1.20 -14.27
N HIS A 84 1.41 -0.12 -14.30
CA HIS A 84 2.74 -0.09 -14.93
C HIS A 84 3.88 0.01 -13.91
N VAL A 85 3.57 -0.24 -12.65
CA VAL A 85 4.50 -0.13 -11.54
C VAL A 85 4.41 -1.43 -10.76
N THR A 86 5.57 -2.02 -10.49
CA THR A 86 5.69 -3.21 -9.64
C THR A 86 6.38 -2.79 -8.35
N MET A 87 5.78 -3.11 -7.20
CA MET A 87 6.38 -2.86 -5.90
C MET A 87 7.60 -3.77 -5.69
N LEU A 88 8.63 -3.23 -5.05
CA LEU A 88 9.77 -4.01 -4.58
C LEU A 88 9.61 -4.32 -3.09
N ALA A 89 10.12 -5.48 -2.66
CA ALA A 89 10.10 -5.90 -1.26
C ALA A 89 11.05 -5.09 -0.36
N GLY A 90 11.94 -4.28 -0.95
CA GLY A 90 12.77 -3.36 -0.18
C GLY A 90 11.91 -2.29 0.48
N PHE A 91 12.17 -2.02 1.76
CA PHE A 91 11.52 -0.96 2.49
C PHE A 91 12.50 -0.37 3.50
N ASP A 92 12.57 0.96 3.54
CA ASP A 92 13.33 1.69 4.55
C ASP A 92 12.33 2.48 5.41
N PRO A 93 12.11 2.08 6.68
CA PRO A 93 11.15 2.76 7.55
C PRO A 93 11.54 4.21 7.81
N VAL A 94 12.84 4.52 7.92
CA VAL A 94 13.31 5.88 8.18
C VAL A 94 13.01 6.79 7.00
N LEU A 95 13.24 6.29 5.78
CA LEU A 95 12.90 7.03 4.57
C LEU A 95 11.38 7.21 4.45
N ALA A 96 10.60 6.16 4.74
CA ALA A 96 9.16 6.21 4.64
C ALA A 96 8.54 7.24 5.60
N ASP A 97 9.02 7.29 6.84
CA ASP A 97 8.56 8.28 7.83
C ASP A 97 8.88 9.70 7.38
N LYS A 98 10.06 9.94 6.79
CA LYS A 98 10.44 11.25 6.24
C LYS A 98 9.61 11.65 5.03
N VAL A 99 9.29 10.69 4.15
CA VAL A 99 8.42 10.92 2.98
C VAL A 99 7.00 11.26 3.45
N LEU A 100 6.49 10.54 4.46
CA LEU A 100 5.19 10.79 5.06
C LEU A 100 5.14 12.17 5.74
N ALA A 101 6.22 12.55 6.44
CA ALA A 101 6.40 13.87 7.02
C ALA A 101 6.71 14.99 6.00
N LYS A 102 6.80 14.65 4.70
CA LYS A 102 7.15 15.56 3.58
C LYS A 102 8.44 16.37 3.79
N SER A 103 9.36 15.85 4.61
CA SER A 103 10.63 16.51 4.98
C SER A 103 11.84 15.85 4.32
N VAL A 104 11.60 14.91 3.39
CA VAL A 104 12.66 14.20 2.68
C VAL A 104 13.36 15.14 1.68
N CYS A 105 14.67 14.95 1.48
CA CYS A 105 15.46 15.69 0.50
C CYS A 105 15.82 14.82 -0.71
N ASN A 106 16.01 15.45 -1.88
CA ASN A 106 16.41 14.76 -3.11
C ASN A 106 17.69 13.91 -2.94
N GLU A 107 18.66 14.41 -2.16
CA GLU A 107 19.91 13.68 -1.88
C GLU A 107 19.70 12.40 -1.05
N GLU A 108 18.71 12.38 -0.14
CA GLU A 108 18.38 11.18 0.64
C GLU A 108 17.76 10.10 -0.25
N ILE A 109 16.81 10.49 -1.10
CA ILE A 109 16.17 9.58 -2.08
C ILE A 109 17.21 8.99 -3.01
N LYS A 110 18.14 9.82 -3.51
CA LYS A 110 19.24 9.39 -4.39
C LYS A 110 20.15 8.37 -3.70
N ARG A 111 20.47 8.57 -2.41
CA ARG A 111 21.25 7.60 -1.62
C ARG A 111 20.48 6.29 -1.47
N ALA A 112 19.21 6.35 -1.10
CA ALA A 112 18.34 5.20 -0.93
C ALA A 112 18.26 4.32 -2.19
N VAL A 113 18.00 4.93 -3.36
CA VAL A 113 17.97 4.22 -4.65
C VAL A 113 19.34 3.63 -5.03
N LYS A 114 20.44 4.31 -4.67
CA LYS A 114 21.79 3.79 -4.92
C LYS A 114 22.11 2.56 -4.06
N LEU A 115 21.72 2.58 -2.79
CA LEU A 115 21.88 1.45 -1.86
C LEU A 115 21.06 0.24 -2.32
N LEU A 116 19.83 0.46 -2.78
CA LEU A 116 18.99 -0.59 -3.33
C LEU A 116 19.68 -1.34 -4.49
N LYS A 117 20.20 -0.61 -5.47
CA LYS A 117 20.91 -1.20 -6.64
C LYS A 117 22.17 -1.97 -6.23
N HIS A 118 22.89 -1.46 -5.24
CA HIS A 118 24.08 -2.15 -4.73
C HIS A 118 23.71 -3.49 -4.09
N ASN A 119 22.66 -3.52 -3.27
CA ASN A 119 22.17 -4.74 -2.62
C ASN A 119 21.64 -5.78 -3.63
N GLU A 120 21.04 -5.35 -4.73
CA GLU A 120 20.63 -6.24 -5.83
C GLU A 120 21.82 -6.89 -6.54
N THR A 121 22.96 -6.22 -6.61
CA THR A 121 24.17 -6.72 -7.30
C THR A 121 24.91 -7.79 -6.48
N ILE A 122 24.80 -7.77 -5.15
CA ILE A 122 25.51 -8.69 -4.24
C ILE A 122 24.83 -10.07 -4.17
N LYS A 123 23.58 -10.19 -4.63
CA LYS A 123 22.82 -11.46 -4.61
C LYS A 123 23.10 -12.39 -5.80
N VAL A 124 24.18 -12.16 -6.55
CA VAL A 124 24.60 -12.98 -7.71
C VAL A 124 25.65 -13.98 -7.29
#